data_AF-A0A318U442-F1
#
_entry.id   AF-A0A318U442-F1
#
_cell.length_a   1.000
_cell.length_b   1.000
_cell.length_c   1.000
_cell.angle_alpha   90.00
_cell.angle_beta   90.00
_cell.angle_gamma   90.00
#
_symmetry.space_group_name_H-M   'P 1'
#
loop_
_entity.id
_entity.type
_entity.pdbx_description
1 polymer ?
#
loop_
_entity_poly.entity_id
_entity_poly.type
_entity_poly.pdbx_seq_one_letter_code
_entity_poly.pdbx_strand_id
1 'polypeptide(L)'
;MSEPQDQVQAALTAVQTALNALESLLQGAFTAMHASRAGTDHVRAHRPGRASKIEADPELRAFITERIAAMTFAEVVEAVRHQFPPDRQTSVSALHRWWHRIGKHLPGSHL
;
A
#
# COMPACT_ATOMS: atom_id res chain seq x y z
N MET A 1 3.96 27.91 53.32
CA MET A 1 3.38 26.58 53.03
C MET A 1 2.61 26.67 51.73
N SER A 2 3.31 26.61 50.59
CA SER A 2 2.72 26.69 49.25
C SER A 2 3.31 25.53 48.44
N GLU A 3 2.80 24.30 48.62
CA GLU A 3 3.51 23.11 48.11
C GLU A 3 2.71 21.99 47.42
N PRO A 4 1.35 22.00 47.30
CA PRO A 4 0.68 21.01 46.46
C PRO A 4 0.44 21.47 45.01
N GLN A 5 0.24 22.78 44.76
CA GLN A 5 -0.12 23.28 43.43
C GLN A 5 1.07 23.30 42.45
N ASP A 6 2.26 23.68 42.93
CA ASP A 6 3.47 23.73 42.10
C ASP A 6 3.93 22.32 41.67
N GLN A 7 3.77 21.31 42.53
CA GLN A 7 4.05 19.92 42.18
C GLN A 7 3.10 19.38 41.11
N VAL A 8 1.80 19.68 41.23
CA VAL A 8 0.81 19.26 40.22
C VAL A 8 1.09 19.94 38.88
N GLN A 9 1.45 21.22 38.88
CA GLN A 9 1.78 21.95 37.65
C GLN A 9 3.07 21.45 36.99
N ALA A 10 4.09 21.12 37.79
CA ALA A 10 5.31 20.49 37.30
C ALA A 10 5.03 19.11 36.69
N ALA A 11 4.21 18.29 37.35
CA ALA A 11 3.82 16.98 36.84
C ALA A 11 3.04 17.06 35.52
N LEU A 12 2.09 18.00 35.40
CA LEU A 12 1.35 18.24 34.15
C LEU A 12 2.28 18.65 33.01
N THR A 13 3.25 19.53 33.29
CA THR A 13 4.23 19.98 32.30
C THR A 13 5.13 18.84 31.83
N ALA A 14 5.55 17.97 32.76
CA ALA A 14 6.34 16.78 32.43
C ALA A 14 5.56 15.80 31.54
N VAL A 15 4.29 15.54 31.84
CA VAL A 15 3.41 14.70 31.02
C VAL A 15 3.22 15.30 29.62
N GLN A 16 2.95 16.61 29.54
CA GLN A 16 2.78 17.29 28.25
C GLN A 16 4.05 17.20 27.39
N THR A 17 5.22 17.35 28.02
CA THR A 17 6.52 17.25 27.34
C THR A 17 6.76 15.83 26.82
N ALA A 18 6.41 14.81 27.62
CA ALA A 18 6.52 13.41 27.20
C ALA A 18 5.60 13.08 26.02
N LEU A 19 4.36 13.58 26.02
CA LEU A 19 3.42 13.40 24.91
C LEU A 19 3.92 14.05 23.62
N ASN A 20 4.42 15.29 23.69
CA ASN A 20 4.97 15.99 22.53
C ASN A 20 6.22 15.28 21.97
N ALA A 21 7.06 14.72 22.83
CA ALA A 21 8.21 13.93 22.43
C ALA A 21 7.80 12.65 21.69
N LEU A 22 6.76 11.96 22.17
CA LEU A 22 6.22 10.77 21.51
C LEU A 22 5.64 11.09 20.13
N GLU A 23 4.86 12.18 20.02
CA GLU A 23 4.32 12.64 18.74
C GLU A 23 5.45 12.93 17.73
N SER A 24 6.50 13.62 18.17
CA SER A 24 7.66 13.92 17.33
C SER A 24 8.36 12.65 16.83
N LEU A 25 8.49 11.63 17.68
CA LEU A 25 9.07 10.34 17.30
C LEU A 25 8.21 9.60 16.27
N LEU A 26 6.89 9.59 16.46
CA LEU A 26 5.96 8.96 15.51
C LEU A 26 5.98 9.66 14.16
N GLN A 27 6.00 10.99 14.14
CA GLN A 27 6.04 11.78 12.92
C GLN A 27 7.37 11.60 12.17
N GLY A 28 8.48 11.50 12.90
CA GLY A 28 9.79 11.14 12.35
C GLY A 28 9.80 9.75 11.70
N ALA A 29 9.23 8.75 12.39
CA ALA A 29 9.14 7.39 11.87
C ALA A 29 8.27 7.31 10.59
N PHE A 30 7.12 8.01 10.57
CA PHE A 30 6.25 8.06 9.41
C PHE A 30 6.95 8.73 8.22
N THR A 31 7.66 9.84 8.47
CA THR A 31 8.42 10.56 7.43
C THR A 31 9.54 9.69 6.86
N ALA A 32 10.31 9.00 7.71
CA ALA A 32 11.37 8.09 7.29
C ALA A 32 10.84 6.92 6.45
N MET A 33 9.69 6.35 6.84
CA MET A 33 9.02 5.29 6.07
C MET A 33 8.61 5.77 4.67
N HIS A 34 8.12 7.01 4.55
CA HIS A 34 7.73 7.58 3.25
C HIS A 34 8.95 7.91 2.38
N ALA A 35 10.04 8.42 2.98
CA ALA A 35 11.30 8.64 2.27
C ALA A 35 11.87 7.33 1.71
N SER A 36 11.79 6.22 2.46
CA SER A 36 12.20 4.90 1.97
C SER A 36 11.37 4.41 0.77
N ARG A 37 10.09 4.78 0.68
CA ARG A 37 9.24 4.43 -0.48
C ARG A 37 9.63 5.20 -1.74
N ALA A 38 10.04 6.46 -1.63
CA ALA A 38 10.49 7.25 -2.77
C ALA A 38 11.68 6.61 -3.51
N GLY A 39 12.59 5.96 -2.78
CA GLY A 39 13.69 5.18 -3.38
C GLY A 39 13.19 3.96 -4.17
N THR A 40 12.14 3.29 -3.72
CA THR A 40 11.52 2.17 -4.46
C THR A 40 10.77 2.63 -5.71
N ASP A 41 10.18 3.83 -5.68
CA ASP A 41 9.49 4.40 -6.83
C ASP A 41 10.47 4.81 -7.94
N HIS A 42 11.65 5.35 -7.59
CA HIS A 42 12.71 5.63 -8.56
C HIS A 42 13.18 4.35 -9.26
N VAL A 43 13.41 3.27 -8.50
CA VAL A 43 13.75 1.95 -9.07
C VAL A 43 12.61 1.39 -9.92
N ARG A 44 11.34 1.63 -9.55
CA ARG A 44 10.17 1.21 -10.33
C ARG A 44 10.03 1.98 -11.64
N ALA A 45 10.34 3.27 -11.64
CA ALA A 45 10.32 4.14 -12.82
C ALA A 45 11.42 3.79 -13.82
N HIS A 46 12.60 3.36 -13.33
CA HIS A 46 13.75 3.03 -14.17
C HIS A 46 13.95 1.53 -14.45
N ARG A 47 13.02 0.66 -14.01
CA ARG A 47 13.12 -0.78 -14.31
C ARG A 47 12.85 -1.02 -15.80
N PRO A 48 13.82 -1.57 -16.57
CA PRO A 48 13.61 -1.88 -17.98
C PRO A 48 12.63 -3.05 -18.07
N GLY A 49 11.39 -2.72 -18.38
CA GLY A 49 10.28 -3.66 -18.49
C GLY A 49 8.97 -2.89 -18.47
N ARG A 50 8.36 -2.71 -19.65
CA ARG A 50 7.07 -2.04 -19.83
C ARG A 50 6.09 -2.49 -18.73
N ALA A 51 5.55 -1.53 -17.98
CA ALA A 51 4.50 -1.81 -17.00
C ALA A 51 3.41 -2.66 -17.66
N SER A 52 3.02 -3.75 -16.99
CA SER A 52 1.98 -4.63 -17.53
C SER A 52 0.67 -3.83 -17.68
N LYS A 53 -0.20 -4.18 -18.66
CA LYS A 53 -1.49 -3.48 -18.83
C LYS A 53 -2.28 -3.39 -17.53
N ILE A 54 -2.24 -4.44 -16.70
CA ILE A 54 -2.89 -4.50 -15.38
C ILE A 54 -2.31 -3.47 -14.39
N GLU A 55 -1.02 -3.15 -14.48
CA GLU A 55 -0.39 -2.17 -13.59
C GLU A 55 -0.65 -0.72 -14.03
N ALA A 56 -0.77 -0.49 -15.34
CA ALA A 56 -1.09 0.81 -15.91
C ALA A 56 -2.57 1.20 -15.79
N ASP A 57 -3.47 0.21 -15.66
CA ASP A 57 -4.91 0.40 -15.59
C ASP A 57 -5.45 0.15 -14.16
N PRO A 58 -5.75 1.20 -13.39
CA PRO A 58 -6.18 1.06 -12.00
C PRO A 58 -7.56 0.40 -11.85
N GLU A 59 -8.44 0.57 -12.83
CA GLU A 59 -9.79 -0.01 -12.82
C GLU A 59 -9.73 -1.50 -13.10
N LEU A 60 -8.96 -1.89 -14.13
CA LEU A 60 -8.68 -3.30 -14.43
C LEU A 60 -8.01 -4.00 -13.24
N ARG A 61 -7.07 -3.31 -12.57
CA ARG A 61 -6.41 -3.83 -11.38
C ARG A 61 -7.40 -4.11 -10.25
N ALA A 62 -8.27 -3.15 -9.93
CA ALA A 62 -9.26 -3.30 -8.87
C ALA A 62 -10.21 -4.48 -9.16
N PHE A 63 -10.70 -4.57 -10.40
CA PHE A 63 -11.58 -5.65 -10.85
C PHE A 63 -10.95 -7.03 -10.70
N ILE A 64 -9.68 -7.16 -11.09
CA ILE A 64 -8.91 -8.40 -10.97
C ILE A 64 -8.68 -8.76 -9.50
N THR A 65 -8.24 -7.79 -8.67
CA THR A 65 -7.96 -8.02 -7.25
C THR A 65 -9.19 -8.48 -6.48
N GLU A 66 -10.37 -7.97 -6.80
CA GLU A 66 -11.63 -8.41 -6.18
C GLU A 66 -11.96 -9.88 -6.51
N ARG A 67 -11.72 -10.31 -7.76
CA ARG A 67 -12.19 -11.62 -8.26
C ARG A 67 -11.17 -12.74 -8.11
N ILE A 68 -9.87 -12.42 -8.04
CA ILE A 68 -8.80 -13.42 -7.96
C ILE A 68 -8.83 -14.28 -6.68
N ALA A 69 -9.54 -13.83 -5.65
CA ALA A 69 -9.76 -14.58 -4.41
C ALA A 69 -10.87 -15.64 -4.52
N ALA A 70 -11.82 -15.47 -5.45
CA ALA A 70 -13.00 -16.33 -5.58
C ALA A 70 -13.05 -17.10 -6.91
N MET A 71 -12.26 -16.70 -7.91
CA MET A 71 -12.26 -17.23 -9.27
C MET A 71 -10.85 -17.66 -9.69
N THR A 72 -10.79 -18.64 -10.58
CA THR A 72 -9.55 -19.03 -11.25
C THR A 72 -9.07 -17.95 -12.23
N PHE A 73 -7.78 -17.96 -12.57
CA PHE A 73 -7.22 -16.99 -13.53
C PHE A 73 -7.92 -17.00 -14.90
N ALA A 74 -8.43 -18.15 -15.34
CA ALA A 74 -9.13 -18.26 -16.62
C ALA A 74 -10.50 -17.57 -16.55
N GLU A 75 -11.24 -17.80 -15.46
CA GLU A 75 -12.54 -17.16 -15.21
C GLU A 75 -12.40 -15.64 -15.05
N VAL A 76 -11.34 -15.18 -14.36
CA VAL A 76 -11.06 -13.74 -14.23
C VAL A 76 -10.81 -13.10 -15.61
N VAL A 77 -10.06 -13.76 -16.50
CA VAL A 77 -9.80 -13.25 -17.85
C VAL A 77 -11.08 -13.19 -18.66
N GLU A 78 -11.96 -14.17 -18.53
CA GLU A 78 -13.25 -14.15 -19.22
C GLU A 78 -14.16 -13.05 -18.68
N ALA A 79 -14.21 -12.87 -17.35
CA ALA A 79 -14.90 -11.75 -16.73
C ALA A 79 -14.35 -10.40 -17.20
N VAL A 80 -13.02 -10.27 -17.37
CA VAL A 80 -12.40 -9.08 -17.94
C VAL A 80 -12.83 -8.86 -19.40
N ARG A 81 -12.95 -9.92 -20.21
CA ARG A 81 -13.41 -9.82 -21.59
C ARG A 81 -14.85 -9.34 -21.72
N HIS A 82 -15.71 -9.74 -20.78
CA HIS A 82 -17.10 -9.29 -20.73
C HIS A 82 -17.25 -7.83 -20.30
N GLN A 83 -16.39 -7.35 -19.39
CA GLN A 83 -16.52 -6.03 -18.79
C GLN A 83 -15.70 -4.95 -19.52
N PHE A 84 -14.55 -5.31 -20.12
CA PHE A 84 -13.59 -4.36 -20.68
C PHE A 84 -13.48 -4.48 -22.21
N PRO A 85 -13.30 -3.34 -22.92
CA PRO A 85 -13.06 -3.35 -24.36
C PRO A 85 -11.75 -4.08 -24.71
N PRO A 86 -11.62 -4.62 -25.93
CA PRO A 86 -10.49 -5.47 -26.34
C PRO A 86 -9.10 -4.87 -26.08
N ASP A 87 -8.96 -3.55 -26.19
CA ASP A 87 -7.70 -2.86 -25.93
C ASP A 87 -7.26 -2.92 -24.45
N ARG A 88 -8.21 -3.06 -23.54
CA ARG A 88 -8.00 -3.15 -22.08
C ARG A 88 -8.01 -4.59 -21.57
N GLN A 89 -8.25 -5.57 -22.44
CA GLN A 89 -8.22 -6.98 -22.04
C GLN A 89 -6.81 -7.46 -21.71
N THR A 90 -6.75 -8.44 -20.81
CA THR A 90 -5.52 -9.11 -20.39
C THR A 90 -5.58 -10.60 -20.71
N SER A 91 -4.42 -11.24 -20.86
CA SER A 91 -4.31 -12.68 -21.05
C SER A 91 -4.04 -13.39 -19.72
N VAL A 92 -4.33 -14.70 -19.67
CA VAL A 92 -4.05 -15.53 -18.48
C VAL A 92 -2.57 -15.48 -18.11
N SER A 93 -1.67 -15.53 -19.09
CA SER A 93 -0.23 -15.43 -18.84
C SER A 93 0.20 -14.06 -18.32
N ALA A 94 -0.45 -12.98 -18.75
CA ALA A 94 -0.18 -11.63 -18.25
C ALA A 94 -0.68 -11.48 -16.81
N LEU A 95 -1.88 -12.00 -16.53
CA LEU A 95 -2.45 -12.07 -15.18
C LEU A 95 -1.56 -12.89 -14.23
N HIS A 96 -1.10 -14.06 -14.66
CA HIS A 96 -0.21 -14.91 -13.87
C HIS A 96 1.12 -14.20 -13.56
N ARG A 97 1.78 -13.59 -14.56
CA ARG A 97 3.02 -12.82 -14.35
C ARG A 97 2.83 -11.64 -13.41
N TRP A 98 1.70 -10.95 -13.52
CA TRP A 98 1.34 -9.83 -12.64
C TRP A 98 1.10 -10.32 -11.21
N TRP A 99 0.36 -11.41 -11.02
CA TRP A 99 0.09 -12.02 -9.72
C TRP A 99 1.37 -12.50 -9.03
N HIS A 100 2.28 -13.18 -9.72
CA HIS A 100 3.56 -13.60 -9.13
C HIS A 100 4.45 -12.42 -8.71
N ARG A 101 4.30 -11.27 -9.35
CA ARG A 101 5.08 -10.06 -9.06
C ARG A 101 4.50 -9.23 -7.92
N ILE A 102 3.17 -9.10 -7.85
CA ILE A 102 2.47 -8.17 -6.93
C ILE A 102 1.69 -8.91 -5.84
N GLY A 103 1.21 -10.13 -6.11
CA GLY A 103 0.48 -10.99 -5.18
C GLY A 103 1.24 -11.26 -3.88
N LYS A 104 2.58 -11.26 -3.89
CA LYS A 104 3.39 -11.37 -2.66
C LYS A 104 3.25 -10.17 -1.70
N HIS A 105 2.69 -9.06 -2.17
CA HIS A 105 2.59 -7.80 -1.44
C HIS A 105 1.15 -7.28 -1.33
N LEU A 106 0.16 -8.03 -1.82
CA LEU A 106 -1.25 -7.68 -1.66
C LEU A 106 -1.72 -8.10 -0.25
N PRO A 107 -2.38 -7.20 0.51
CA PRO A 107 -2.92 -7.57 1.82
C PRO A 107 -3.99 -8.66 1.63
N GLY A 108 -3.82 -9.80 2.29
CA GLY A 108 -4.74 -10.95 2.20
C GLY A 108 -4.28 -12.11 1.30
N SER A 109 -3.08 -12.07 0.73
CA SER A 109 -2.56 -13.14 -0.16
C SER A 109 -1.96 -14.36 0.54
N HIS A 110 -2.29 -14.60 1.81
CA HIS A 110 -2.01 -15.88 2.48
C HIS A 110 -3.16 -16.84 2.21
N LEU A 111 -3.14 -17.46 1.03
CA LEU A 111 -3.84 -18.72 0.75
C LEU A 111 -2.80 -19.76 0.34
#